data_AF-A0A1A7XGU4-F1
#
_entry.id   AF-A0A1A7XGU4-F1
#
_cell.length_a   1.000
_cell.length_b   1.000
_cell.length_c   1.000
_cell.angle_alpha   90.00
_cell.angle_beta   90.00
_cell.angle_gamma   90.00
#
_symmetry.space_group_name_H-M   'P 1'
#
loop_
_entity.id
_entity.type
_entity.pdbx_description
1 polymer ?
#
loop_
_entity_poly.entity_id
_entity_poly.type
_entity_poly.pdbx_seq_one_letter_code
_entity_poly.pdbx_strand_id
1 'polypeptide(L)'
;MDLAAKDSYIQKLASKLFSQREKEPKERPFVHFKGKSDTDPAKKKKKKKIKKNSTDTFAKKPPKPQQQSSPGAQKSLAAAKTQTQSVTIAATHTSKGVNVDSAFSTVDVLRKRLHEKIEESRGQVAPSDSLSEAVKAKRAKRKLERERKKRKRKEFQMKKLAEKNDQEQPAEIKKEEQTPPVSNKRNKTAILFNNFETVQEGYETKMQKKLRKKKSVKGNMTPLTGRNYKQLLSRVEERKEKLEKLREKDEQKACEMEKKIKWTNLLYKAEGIKIKDDEDMLRASLKKKEKKHAQRKKQWEQRSEHVIEKMQKRQDKRKKNIQKRKQVRTEKKKDRARKKGRVLPEDLKKAAV
;
A
#
# COMPACT_ATOMS: atom_id res chain seq x y z
N MET A 1 -19.46 -42.14 -21.12
CA MET A 1 -19.30 -40.66 -21.03
C MET A 1 -19.73 -40.05 -22.36
N ASP A 2 -21.05 -39.94 -22.54
CA ASP A 2 -21.66 -39.68 -23.83
C ASP A 2 -21.39 -38.29 -24.39
N LEU A 3 -21.50 -38.19 -25.70
CA LEU A 3 -21.41 -36.92 -26.43
C LEU A 3 -22.53 -35.96 -26.01
N ALA A 4 -23.77 -36.46 -25.86
CA ALA A 4 -24.90 -35.66 -25.37
C ALA A 4 -24.67 -35.08 -23.96
N ALA A 5 -24.06 -35.84 -23.06
CA ALA A 5 -23.72 -35.36 -21.72
C ALA A 5 -22.68 -34.21 -21.78
N LYS A 6 -21.62 -34.39 -22.59
CA LYS A 6 -20.59 -33.36 -22.83
C LYS A 6 -21.17 -32.10 -23.47
N ASP A 7 -22.03 -32.23 -24.47
CA ASP A 7 -22.61 -31.08 -25.17
C ASP A 7 -23.58 -30.32 -24.26
N SER A 8 -24.43 -31.01 -23.50
CA SER A 8 -25.29 -30.37 -22.49
C SER A 8 -24.49 -29.59 -21.43
N TYR A 9 -23.28 -30.07 -21.09
CA TYR A 9 -22.36 -29.37 -20.19
C TYR A 9 -21.77 -28.12 -20.85
N ILE A 10 -21.33 -28.21 -22.10
CA ILE A 10 -20.80 -27.09 -22.89
C ILE A 10 -21.87 -25.99 -23.06
N GLN A 11 -23.10 -26.35 -23.43
CA GLN A 11 -24.23 -25.42 -23.56
C GLN A 11 -24.55 -24.70 -22.22
N LYS A 12 -24.58 -25.44 -21.10
CA LYS A 12 -24.77 -24.87 -19.74
C LYS A 12 -23.62 -23.97 -19.29
N LEU A 13 -22.41 -24.19 -19.80
CA LEU A 13 -21.23 -23.37 -19.51
C LEU A 13 -21.25 -22.08 -20.36
N ALA A 14 -21.65 -22.20 -21.63
CA ALA A 14 -21.82 -21.06 -22.54
C ALA A 14 -22.89 -20.09 -22.04
N SER A 15 -24.11 -20.55 -21.76
CA SER A 15 -25.22 -19.69 -21.29
C SER A 15 -24.86 -18.93 -20.00
N LYS A 16 -24.13 -19.59 -19.09
CA LYS A 16 -23.63 -18.99 -17.84
C LYS A 16 -22.59 -17.88 -18.07
N LEU A 17 -21.78 -17.99 -19.14
CA LEU A 17 -20.82 -16.95 -19.53
C LEU A 17 -21.48 -15.76 -20.24
N PHE A 18 -22.47 -16.00 -21.10
CA PHE A 18 -23.22 -14.92 -21.76
C PHE A 18 -24.10 -14.14 -20.77
N SER A 19 -24.81 -14.82 -19.87
CA SER A 19 -25.58 -14.20 -18.77
C SER A 19 -24.70 -13.34 -17.83
N GLN A 20 -23.42 -13.66 -17.69
CA GLN A 20 -22.46 -12.88 -16.90
C GLN A 20 -21.94 -11.63 -17.64
N ARG A 21 -22.21 -11.53 -18.95
CA ARG A 21 -21.76 -10.45 -19.85
C ARG A 21 -22.86 -9.44 -20.17
N GLU A 22 -24.11 -9.90 -20.25
CA GLU A 22 -25.32 -9.08 -20.48
C GLU A 22 -25.82 -8.35 -19.22
N LYS A 23 -25.16 -8.55 -18.06
CA LYS A 23 -25.36 -7.67 -16.90
C LYS A 23 -24.71 -6.32 -17.18
N GLU A 24 -25.46 -5.46 -17.85
CA GLU A 24 -25.05 -4.11 -18.22
C GLU A 24 -24.39 -3.39 -17.03
N PRO A 25 -23.27 -2.69 -17.25
CA PRO A 25 -22.51 -2.04 -16.19
C PRO A 25 -23.25 -0.78 -15.71
N LYS A 26 -24.29 -0.97 -14.86
CA LYS A 26 -25.18 0.04 -14.25
C LYS A 26 -24.67 1.46 -14.45
N GLU A 27 -25.29 2.20 -15.37
CA GLU A 27 -24.81 3.51 -15.79
C GLU A 27 -24.59 4.43 -14.60
N ARG A 28 -23.32 4.70 -14.30
CA ARG A 28 -22.93 5.75 -13.36
C ARG A 28 -22.84 7.03 -14.17
N PRO A 29 -23.66 8.06 -13.90
CA PRO A 29 -23.63 9.29 -14.67
C PRO A 29 -22.20 9.85 -14.66
N PHE A 30 -21.71 10.25 -15.83
CA PHE A 30 -20.32 10.68 -16.00
C PHE A 30 -20.08 12.02 -15.30
N VAL A 31 -19.65 11.96 -14.04
CA VAL A 31 -19.33 13.16 -13.26
C VAL A 31 -18.03 13.77 -13.79
N HIS A 32 -18.18 14.83 -14.58
CA HIS A 32 -17.10 15.67 -15.05
C HIS A 32 -16.17 16.07 -13.89
N PHE A 33 -14.89 15.68 -13.95
CA PHE A 33 -13.91 16.12 -12.96
C PHE A 33 -13.60 17.62 -13.17
N LYS A 34 -14.42 18.47 -12.54
CA LYS A 34 -14.10 19.88 -12.31
C LYS A 34 -12.94 19.97 -11.32
N GLY A 35 -11.73 19.81 -11.85
CA GLY A 35 -10.54 20.33 -11.19
C GLY A 35 -10.76 21.82 -10.89
N LYS A 36 -10.37 22.27 -9.70
CA LYS A 36 -10.59 23.66 -9.26
C LYS A 36 -9.74 24.62 -10.09
N SER A 37 -10.34 25.16 -11.14
CA SER A 37 -10.01 26.49 -11.65
C SER A 37 -10.74 27.51 -10.78
N ASP A 38 -10.00 28.32 -10.02
CA ASP A 38 -10.57 29.46 -9.29
C ASP A 38 -11.01 30.51 -10.33
N THR A 39 -12.26 30.42 -10.77
CA THR A 39 -12.82 31.30 -11.82
C THR A 39 -14.35 31.32 -11.73
N ASP A 40 -14.89 31.99 -10.72
CA ASP A 40 -16.32 32.29 -10.65
C ASP A 40 -16.73 33.25 -11.79
N PRO A 41 -17.90 33.06 -12.43
CA PRO A 41 -18.33 33.86 -13.58
C PRO A 41 -18.92 35.23 -13.16
N ALA A 42 -18.08 36.12 -12.63
CA ALA A 42 -18.46 37.46 -12.22
C ALA A 42 -18.78 38.39 -13.41
N LYS A 43 -20.08 38.59 -13.66
CA LYS A 43 -20.78 39.67 -14.39
C LYS A 43 -19.97 40.59 -15.35
N LYS A 44 -20.38 40.58 -16.62
CA LYS A 44 -19.95 41.47 -17.74
C LYS A 44 -19.70 42.95 -17.32
N LYS A 45 -18.49 43.47 -17.56
CA LYS A 45 -18.26 44.89 -17.95
C LYS A 45 -17.16 44.99 -19.01
N LYS A 46 -17.35 45.86 -20.02
CA LYS A 46 -16.39 46.11 -21.12
C LYS A 46 -15.20 46.96 -20.63
N LYS A 47 -13.97 46.67 -21.06
CA LYS A 47 -12.93 47.72 -21.28
C LYS A 47 -11.87 47.27 -22.31
N LYS A 48 -11.03 48.22 -22.73
CA LYS A 48 -10.32 48.25 -24.03
C LYS A 48 -9.09 47.31 -24.10
N LYS A 49 -8.72 46.93 -25.32
CA LYS A 49 -7.42 46.30 -25.64
C LYS A 49 -6.27 47.28 -25.35
N ILE A 50 -5.15 46.77 -24.83
CA ILE A 50 -3.83 47.41 -24.91
C ILE A 50 -2.85 46.38 -25.50
N LYS A 51 -2.14 46.75 -26.57
CA LYS A 51 -0.98 46.00 -27.05
C LYS A 51 0.24 46.39 -26.20
N LYS A 52 1.08 45.44 -25.82
CA LYS A 52 2.52 45.69 -25.60
C LYS A 52 3.30 44.54 -26.21
N ASN A 53 4.39 44.89 -26.88
CA ASN A 53 5.31 43.93 -27.49
C ASN A 53 6.35 43.49 -26.44
N SER A 54 6.90 42.29 -26.59
CA SER A 54 8.08 41.84 -25.84
C SER A 54 9.16 41.43 -26.83
N THR A 55 10.25 42.20 -26.86
CA THR A 55 11.45 41.91 -27.66
C THR A 55 12.26 40.75 -27.07
N ASP A 56 13.02 40.06 -27.92
CA ASP A 56 14.00 39.05 -27.49
C ASP A 56 15.10 39.63 -26.59
N THR A 57 15.67 38.77 -25.73
CA THR A 57 17.06 38.92 -25.26
C THR A 57 17.58 37.58 -24.73
N PHE A 58 18.83 37.22 -25.07
CA PHE A 58 19.46 35.96 -24.69
C PHE A 58 20.14 36.04 -23.32
N ALA A 59 19.97 35.03 -22.45
CA ALA A 59 20.91 34.78 -21.33
C ALA A 59 20.96 33.31 -20.84
N LYS A 60 22.09 32.66 -21.14
CA LYS A 60 22.91 31.69 -20.37
C LYS A 60 22.26 30.69 -19.37
N LYS A 61 22.71 29.43 -19.46
CA LYS A 61 22.50 28.33 -18.49
C LYS A 61 23.47 28.44 -17.29
N PRO A 62 23.12 27.92 -16.10
CA PRO A 62 24.08 27.42 -15.11
C PRO A 62 24.43 25.92 -15.32
N PRO A 63 25.59 25.43 -14.85
CA PRO A 63 26.08 24.07 -15.11
C PRO A 63 25.65 23.02 -14.07
N LYS A 64 26.12 21.78 -14.27
CA LYS A 64 25.81 20.56 -13.52
C LYS A 64 27.06 20.13 -12.72
N PRO A 65 26.98 19.79 -11.42
CA PRO A 65 28.15 19.35 -10.67
C PRO A 65 28.60 17.95 -11.09
N GLN A 66 29.92 17.73 -11.12
CA GLN A 66 30.55 16.42 -11.33
C GLN A 66 30.63 15.62 -10.02
N GLN A 67 30.74 14.30 -10.13
CA GLN A 67 31.16 13.44 -9.01
C GLN A 67 32.64 13.13 -9.14
N GLN A 68 33.40 13.27 -8.05
CA GLN A 68 34.78 12.79 -7.96
C GLN A 68 34.78 11.34 -7.45
N SER A 69 35.82 10.58 -7.86
CA SER A 69 36.11 9.22 -7.40
C SER A 69 37.25 9.22 -6.39
N SER A 70 37.20 8.35 -5.38
CA SER A 70 38.26 8.15 -4.38
C SER A 70 38.83 6.71 -4.43
N PRO A 71 40.16 6.54 -4.38
CA PRO A 71 40.83 5.22 -4.25
C PRO A 71 41.43 4.98 -2.85
N GLY A 72 41.77 3.73 -2.52
CA GLY A 72 42.75 3.40 -1.46
C GLY A 72 42.40 2.24 -0.51
N ALA A 73 43.44 1.47 -0.11
CA ALA A 73 43.54 0.41 0.92
C ALA A 73 42.54 -0.79 0.81
N GLN A 74 42.96 -2.06 0.70
CA GLN A 74 43.86 -2.90 1.53
C GLN A 74 43.34 -3.16 2.96
N LYS A 75 43.45 -4.33 3.61
CA LYS A 75 43.78 -5.76 3.34
C LYS A 75 44.46 -6.25 4.64
N SER A 76 43.83 -7.16 5.37
CA SER A 76 44.49 -7.90 6.46
C SER A 76 43.86 -9.30 6.62
N LEU A 77 44.60 -10.23 7.22
CA LEU A 77 44.18 -11.60 7.49
C LEU A 77 44.13 -11.84 9.00
N ALA A 78 43.23 -12.72 9.45
CA ALA A 78 43.36 -13.47 10.70
C ALA A 78 42.58 -14.78 10.56
N ALA A 79 43.02 -15.84 11.25
CA ALA A 79 42.42 -17.17 11.16
C ALA A 79 42.02 -17.71 12.54
N ALA A 80 40.99 -18.54 12.59
CA ALA A 80 40.69 -19.42 13.71
C ALA A 80 40.00 -20.69 13.18
N LYS A 81 40.53 -21.86 13.51
CA LYS A 81 39.87 -23.16 13.38
C LYS A 81 39.50 -23.66 14.78
N THR A 82 38.31 -24.21 14.94
CA THR A 82 38.03 -25.26 15.93
C THR A 82 37.03 -26.24 15.34
N GLN A 83 37.12 -27.51 15.75
CA GLN A 83 36.28 -28.61 15.30
C GLN A 83 35.37 -29.06 16.43
N THR A 84 34.21 -29.62 16.11
CA THR A 84 33.46 -30.56 16.96
C THR A 84 32.69 -31.55 16.07
N GLN A 85 32.46 -32.77 16.56
CA GLN A 85 31.99 -33.92 15.77
C GLN A 85 30.73 -34.56 16.38
N SER A 86 29.82 -35.06 15.52
CA SER A 86 28.77 -36.10 15.73
C SER A 86 27.83 -36.07 14.49
N VAL A 87 27.44 -37.13 13.76
CA VAL A 87 27.20 -38.58 14.03
C VAL A 87 25.93 -38.75 14.88
N THR A 88 24.78 -39.25 14.37
CA THR A 88 24.53 -40.59 13.77
C THR A 88 23.41 -40.67 12.68
N ILE A 89 23.62 -41.58 11.70
CA ILE A 89 22.76 -42.70 11.19
C ILE A 89 21.24 -42.53 10.92
N ALA A 90 20.82 -42.79 9.66
CA ALA A 90 19.73 -43.69 9.19
C ALA A 90 19.51 -43.49 7.66
N ALA A 91 19.73 -44.46 6.76
CA ALA A 91 18.94 -45.67 6.46
C ALA A 91 17.51 -45.37 5.96
N THR A 92 16.99 -45.91 4.84
CA THR A 92 17.45 -46.93 3.87
C THR A 92 17.60 -46.30 2.45
N HIS A 93 17.60 -46.95 1.25
CA HIS A 93 17.35 -48.31 0.74
C HIS A 93 18.06 -48.52 -0.64
N THR A 94 17.92 -49.71 -1.22
CA THR A 94 18.43 -50.14 -2.55
C THR A 94 17.35 -49.93 -3.66
N SER A 95 17.63 -50.01 -4.97
CA SER A 95 17.97 -51.21 -5.75
C SER A 95 18.88 -50.94 -6.98
N LYS A 96 19.45 -52.01 -7.54
CA LYS A 96 20.35 -51.98 -8.71
C LYS A 96 19.55 -52.04 -10.03
N GLY A 97 20.08 -51.42 -11.07
CA GLY A 97 19.57 -51.53 -12.45
C GLY A 97 20.66 -51.15 -13.44
N VAL A 98 21.66 -52.02 -13.62
CA VAL A 98 22.75 -51.80 -14.59
C VAL A 98 22.25 -52.19 -15.97
N ASN A 99 22.17 -51.21 -16.87
CA ASN A 99 22.30 -51.43 -18.30
C ASN A 99 23.20 -50.31 -18.84
N VAL A 100 24.39 -50.69 -19.28
CA VAL A 100 25.33 -49.84 -20.00
C VAL A 100 25.18 -50.21 -21.48
N ASP A 101 25.41 -49.24 -22.36
CA ASP A 101 25.33 -49.34 -23.84
C ASP A 101 23.95 -49.16 -24.49
N SER A 102 23.45 -47.93 -24.41
CA SER A 102 22.81 -47.28 -25.57
C SER A 102 23.36 -45.87 -25.75
N ALA A 103 24.36 -45.73 -26.62
CA ALA A 103 24.97 -44.44 -26.93
C ALA A 103 23.95 -43.54 -27.67
N PHE A 104 23.80 -42.30 -27.19
CA PHE A 104 22.96 -41.26 -27.80
C PHE A 104 21.47 -41.60 -27.94
N SER A 105 20.80 -41.93 -26.82
CA SER A 105 19.34 -41.83 -26.71
C SER A 105 18.83 -40.53 -27.35
N THR A 106 17.87 -40.66 -28.28
CA THR A 106 17.28 -39.54 -29.02
C THR A 106 16.62 -38.52 -28.08
N VAL A 107 16.13 -38.99 -26.93
CA VAL A 107 15.58 -38.16 -25.84
C VAL A 107 16.65 -37.26 -25.23
N ASP A 108 17.89 -37.74 -25.06
CA ASP A 108 18.97 -36.95 -24.48
C ASP A 108 19.64 -36.02 -25.52
N VAL A 109 19.65 -36.40 -26.80
CA VAL A 109 19.96 -35.46 -27.90
C VAL A 109 18.92 -34.32 -27.94
N LEU A 110 17.63 -34.64 -27.81
CA LEU A 110 16.55 -33.65 -27.74
C LEU A 110 16.64 -32.77 -26.49
N ARG A 111 16.98 -33.33 -25.32
CA ARG A 111 17.22 -32.57 -24.08
C ARG A 111 18.42 -31.64 -24.20
N LYS A 112 19.54 -32.09 -24.78
CA LYS A 112 20.72 -31.25 -25.08
C LYS A 112 20.32 -30.09 -26.01
N ARG A 113 19.68 -30.38 -27.14
CA ARG A 113 19.21 -29.38 -28.12
C ARG A 113 18.16 -28.41 -27.53
N LEU A 114 17.33 -28.88 -26.61
CA LEU A 114 16.37 -28.03 -25.88
C LEU A 114 17.09 -27.11 -24.87
N HIS A 115 18.06 -27.62 -24.11
CA HIS A 115 18.86 -26.81 -23.20
C HIS A 115 19.68 -25.77 -23.95
N GLU A 116 20.31 -26.16 -25.05
CA GLU A 116 20.99 -25.29 -26.02
C GLU A 116 20.06 -24.17 -26.53
N LYS A 117 18.85 -24.50 -27.01
CA LYS A 117 17.86 -23.50 -27.43
C LYS A 117 17.41 -22.56 -26.29
N ILE A 118 17.37 -23.06 -25.05
CA ILE A 118 17.07 -22.28 -23.84
C ILE A 118 18.27 -21.38 -23.46
N GLU A 119 19.51 -21.78 -23.75
CA GLU A 119 20.73 -21.01 -23.51
C GLU A 119 20.90 -19.91 -24.57
N GLU A 120 20.75 -20.23 -25.86
CA GLU A 120 20.71 -19.28 -26.98
C GLU A 120 19.66 -18.18 -26.75
N SER A 121 18.44 -18.57 -26.38
CA SER A 121 17.34 -17.61 -26.13
C SER A 121 17.52 -16.80 -24.84
N ARG A 122 18.40 -17.24 -23.92
CA ARG A 122 18.92 -16.40 -22.82
C ARG A 122 20.05 -15.48 -23.27
N GLY A 123 20.79 -15.83 -24.32
CA GLY A 123 21.89 -15.01 -24.88
C GLY A 123 21.47 -13.58 -25.29
N GLN A 124 20.20 -13.36 -25.59
CA GLN A 124 19.61 -12.03 -25.80
C GLN A 124 19.55 -11.16 -24.51
N VAL A 125 19.83 -11.71 -23.33
CA VAL A 125 19.89 -11.00 -22.04
C VAL A 125 21.06 -11.51 -21.19
N ALA A 126 22.28 -11.12 -21.57
CA ALA A 126 23.53 -11.15 -20.79
C ALA A 126 23.92 -12.49 -20.09
N PRO A 127 24.96 -13.21 -20.57
CA PRO A 127 25.34 -14.51 -20.01
C PRO A 127 25.98 -14.44 -18.60
N SER A 128 26.18 -15.62 -17.99
CA SER A 128 26.92 -15.94 -16.74
C SER A 128 26.29 -15.65 -15.37
N ASP A 129 25.41 -14.66 -15.20
CA ASP A 129 24.97 -14.22 -13.85
C ASP A 129 24.04 -15.21 -13.11
N SER A 130 23.71 -16.38 -13.70
CA SER A 130 22.94 -17.44 -13.03
C SER A 130 23.76 -18.28 -12.04
N LEU A 131 25.08 -18.39 -12.26
CA LEU A 131 26.02 -19.10 -11.38
C LEU A 131 26.76 -18.16 -10.43
N SER A 132 26.71 -16.85 -10.68
CA SER A 132 27.19 -15.76 -9.81
C SER A 132 26.76 -15.97 -8.36
N GLU A 133 27.73 -15.89 -7.44
CA GLU A 133 27.50 -16.11 -6.02
C GLU A 133 26.48 -15.12 -5.45
N ALA A 134 26.51 -13.87 -5.92
CA ALA A 134 25.53 -12.84 -5.55
C ALA A 134 24.08 -13.27 -5.88
N VAL A 135 23.87 -13.94 -7.02
CA VAL A 135 22.54 -14.42 -7.44
C VAL A 135 22.15 -15.70 -6.69
N LYS A 136 23.09 -16.62 -6.43
CA LYS A 136 22.89 -17.78 -5.54
C LYS A 136 22.48 -17.32 -4.13
N ALA A 137 23.21 -16.38 -3.53
CA ALA A 137 22.89 -15.78 -2.22
C ALA A 137 21.54 -15.05 -2.20
N LYS A 138 21.20 -14.33 -3.29
CA LYS A 138 19.89 -13.65 -3.45
C LYS A 138 18.74 -14.65 -3.59
N ARG A 139 18.96 -15.82 -4.21
CA ARG A 139 18.02 -16.96 -4.25
C ARG A 139 17.89 -17.64 -2.88
N ALA A 140 19.00 -17.85 -2.16
CA ALA A 140 19.00 -18.41 -0.81
C ALA A 140 18.24 -17.52 0.19
N LYS A 141 18.54 -16.21 0.23
CA LYS A 141 17.82 -15.23 1.06
C LYS A 141 16.31 -15.22 0.75
N ARG A 142 15.92 -15.34 -0.53
CA ARG A 142 14.50 -15.49 -0.94
C ARG A 142 13.87 -16.84 -0.51
N LYS A 143 14.64 -17.94 -0.43
CA LYS A 143 14.16 -19.23 0.10
C LYS A 143 13.88 -19.12 1.60
N LEU A 144 14.84 -18.63 2.38
CA LEU A 144 14.71 -18.41 3.83
C LEU A 144 13.57 -17.44 4.17
N GLU A 145 13.38 -16.36 3.40
CA GLU A 145 12.26 -15.43 3.60
C GLU A 145 10.89 -16.09 3.37
N ARG A 146 10.77 -16.92 2.33
CA ARG A 146 9.56 -17.71 2.06
C ARG A 146 9.28 -18.73 3.16
N GLU A 147 10.32 -19.39 3.68
CA GLU A 147 10.19 -20.33 4.79
C GLU A 147 9.80 -19.62 6.09
N ARG A 148 10.37 -18.46 6.41
CA ARG A 148 9.93 -17.63 7.55
C ARG A 148 8.46 -17.22 7.43
N LYS A 149 8.02 -16.86 6.22
CA LYS A 149 6.60 -16.56 5.92
C LYS A 149 5.70 -17.80 6.04
N LYS A 150 6.15 -18.98 5.58
CA LYS A 150 5.42 -20.26 5.79
C LYS A 150 5.31 -20.64 7.27
N ARG A 151 6.42 -20.54 8.04
CA ARG A 151 6.43 -20.80 9.50
C ARG A 151 5.44 -19.88 10.21
N LYS A 152 5.49 -18.56 9.98
CA LYS A 152 4.54 -17.60 10.57
C LYS A 152 3.07 -17.84 10.16
N ARG A 153 2.81 -18.35 8.95
CA ARG A 153 1.44 -18.72 8.54
C ARG A 153 0.96 -19.98 9.27
N LYS A 154 1.81 -21.01 9.44
CA LYS A 154 1.50 -22.19 10.26
C LYS A 154 1.30 -21.82 11.73
N GLU A 155 2.20 -21.04 12.32
CA GLU A 155 2.13 -20.50 13.69
C GLU A 155 0.79 -19.79 13.94
N PHE A 156 0.36 -18.90 13.03
CA PHE A 156 -0.92 -18.22 13.14
C PHE A 156 -2.13 -19.14 12.94
N GLN A 157 -2.03 -20.17 12.10
CA GLN A 157 -3.08 -21.18 11.95
C GLN A 157 -3.20 -22.07 13.19
N MET A 158 -2.09 -22.54 13.76
CA MET A 158 -2.06 -23.31 15.00
C MET A 158 -2.61 -22.49 16.17
N LYS A 159 -2.21 -21.22 16.32
CA LYS A 159 -2.78 -20.34 17.35
C LYS A 159 -4.28 -20.15 17.18
N LYS A 160 -4.78 -19.96 15.95
CA LYS A 160 -6.22 -19.85 15.69
C LYS A 160 -6.99 -21.18 15.89
N LEU A 161 -6.32 -22.33 15.83
CA LEU A 161 -6.92 -23.63 16.15
C LEU A 161 -6.95 -23.86 17.67
N ALA A 162 -5.88 -23.51 18.40
CA ALA A 162 -5.86 -23.50 19.85
C ALA A 162 -6.96 -22.56 20.40
N GLU A 163 -6.98 -21.30 19.97
CA GLU A 163 -7.98 -20.28 20.35
C GLU A 163 -9.44 -20.65 20.02
N LYS A 164 -9.67 -21.71 19.24
CA LYS A 164 -10.99 -22.33 19.02
C LYS A 164 -11.23 -23.54 19.93
N ASN A 165 -10.23 -24.40 20.11
CA ASN A 165 -10.31 -25.54 21.03
C ASN A 165 -10.50 -25.07 22.49
N ASP A 166 -9.81 -23.99 22.86
CA ASP A 166 -9.95 -23.25 24.13
C ASP A 166 -11.35 -22.61 24.30
N GLN A 167 -12.19 -22.58 23.25
CA GLN A 167 -13.59 -22.13 23.28
C GLN A 167 -14.61 -23.28 23.17
N GLU A 168 -14.16 -24.51 22.93
CA GLU A 168 -15.02 -25.67 22.67
C GLU A 168 -14.99 -26.70 23.84
N GLN A 169 -14.43 -26.34 25.01
CA GLN A 169 -14.57 -27.09 26.27
C GLN A 169 -15.54 -26.45 27.29
N PRO A 170 -16.78 -26.97 27.38
CA PRO A 170 -17.56 -27.01 28.61
C PRO A 170 -17.50 -28.42 29.22
N ALA A 171 -16.88 -28.56 30.39
CA ALA A 171 -16.81 -29.85 31.09
C ALA A 171 -18.14 -30.18 31.81
N GLU A 172 -18.66 -31.37 31.47
CA GLU A 172 -19.68 -32.24 32.11
C GLU A 172 -20.69 -31.70 33.14
N ILE A 173 -21.95 -32.10 32.91
CA ILE A 173 -23.10 -31.93 33.79
C ILE A 173 -23.27 -33.18 34.66
N LYS A 174 -23.50 -33.01 35.97
CA LYS A 174 -24.06 -34.09 36.81
C LYS A 174 -25.59 -33.97 36.91
N LYS A 175 -26.25 -35.12 36.78
CA LYS A 175 -27.58 -35.42 37.32
C LYS A 175 -27.36 -36.35 38.56
N GLU A 176 -28.32 -36.81 39.36
CA GLU A 176 -29.79 -36.79 39.34
C GLU A 176 -30.30 -36.05 40.61
N GLU A 177 -31.55 -36.04 41.11
CA GLU A 177 -32.65 -37.02 41.17
C GLU A 177 -34.03 -36.30 41.29
N GLN A 178 -35.16 -37.01 41.36
CA GLN A 178 -36.52 -36.46 41.23
C GLN A 178 -37.46 -36.80 42.41
N THR A 179 -38.40 -35.90 42.71
CA THR A 179 -39.79 -36.24 43.11
C THR A 179 -40.73 -35.03 42.98
N PRO A 180 -41.94 -35.17 42.38
CA PRO A 180 -43.02 -34.16 42.35
C PRO A 180 -44.23 -34.64 43.21
N PRO A 181 -45.45 -34.04 43.16
CA PRO A 181 -45.95 -32.80 42.54
C PRO A 181 -46.53 -31.86 43.65
N VAL A 182 -47.51 -30.93 43.53
CA VAL A 182 -48.42 -30.46 42.46
C VAL A 182 -48.71 -28.94 42.66
N SER A 183 -48.76 -28.14 41.59
CA SER A 183 -49.82 -27.12 41.37
C SER A 183 -49.62 -26.42 40.01
N ASN A 184 -50.69 -26.30 39.21
CA ASN A 184 -50.58 -25.95 37.79
C ASN A 184 -51.00 -24.50 37.46
N LYS A 185 -50.05 -23.66 37.04
CA LYS A 185 -50.33 -22.41 36.28
C LYS A 185 -49.46 -22.27 35.02
N ARG A 186 -49.66 -23.23 34.11
CA ARG A 186 -49.69 -23.13 32.63
C ARG A 186 -48.87 -21.99 31.99
N ASN A 187 -47.85 -22.41 31.23
CA ASN A 187 -47.40 -21.82 29.97
C ASN A 187 -46.86 -20.36 29.99
N LYS A 188 -45.53 -20.21 30.17
CA LYS A 188 -44.79 -18.96 29.90
C LYS A 188 -43.58 -19.15 28.97
N THR A 189 -43.65 -20.13 28.05
CA THR A 189 -42.56 -20.49 27.12
C THR A 189 -42.95 -20.35 25.64
N ALA A 190 -43.99 -19.56 25.34
CA ALA A 190 -44.26 -19.08 23.99
C ALA A 190 -43.61 -17.69 23.80
N ILE A 191 -42.48 -17.63 23.08
CA ILE A 191 -41.90 -16.35 22.66
C ILE A 191 -42.77 -15.78 21.53
N LEU A 192 -43.81 -15.06 21.90
CA LEU A 192 -44.69 -14.35 20.98
C LEU A 192 -43.90 -13.25 20.28
N PHE A 193 -43.64 -13.42 18.98
CA PHE A 193 -42.84 -12.54 18.12
C PHE A 193 -43.44 -11.12 17.92
N ASN A 194 -44.52 -10.78 18.64
CA ASN A 194 -45.24 -9.51 18.51
C ASN A 194 -45.56 -8.88 19.88
N ASN A 195 -44.59 -8.85 20.78
CA ASN A 195 -44.52 -7.86 21.85
C ASN A 195 -43.05 -7.45 22.01
N PHE A 196 -42.68 -6.34 21.36
CA PHE A 196 -41.32 -5.81 21.43
C PHE A 196 -41.18 -4.98 22.72
N GLU A 197 -41.04 -5.68 23.86
CA GLU A 197 -40.58 -5.04 25.10
C GLU A 197 -39.19 -4.46 24.85
N THR A 198 -39.15 -3.17 24.52
CA THR A 198 -37.92 -2.40 24.58
C THR A 198 -37.50 -2.34 26.05
N VAL A 199 -36.62 -3.25 26.46
CA VAL A 199 -35.85 -3.13 27.69
C VAL A 199 -35.37 -1.68 27.76
N GLN A 200 -35.80 -0.96 28.80
CA GLN A 200 -35.64 0.48 28.89
C GLN A 200 -34.21 0.86 29.31
N GLU A 201 -33.20 0.29 28.62
CA GLU A 201 -31.85 0.84 28.49
C GLU A 201 -31.98 2.16 27.71
N GLY A 202 -32.49 3.17 28.41
CA GLY A 202 -32.97 4.41 27.82
C GLY A 202 -31.88 5.06 26.99
N TYR A 203 -32.26 5.56 25.80
CA TYR A 203 -31.40 6.33 24.92
C TYR A 203 -30.77 7.50 25.69
N GLU A 204 -29.55 7.30 26.21
CA GLU A 204 -28.84 8.32 26.99
C GLU A 204 -28.78 9.61 26.18
N THR A 205 -29.58 10.59 26.59
CA THR A 205 -29.63 11.87 25.88
C THR A 205 -28.21 12.43 25.83
N LYS A 206 -27.82 13.05 24.72
CA LYS A 206 -26.45 13.55 24.50
C LYS A 206 -25.93 14.42 25.67
N MET A 207 -26.84 15.01 26.44
CA MET A 207 -26.59 15.72 27.71
C MET A 207 -26.26 14.79 28.89
N GLN A 208 -27.03 13.74 29.15
CA GLN A 208 -26.73 12.73 30.18
C GLN A 208 -25.36 12.07 29.93
N LYS A 209 -25.06 11.70 28.69
CA LYS A 209 -23.75 11.11 28.31
C LYS A 209 -22.59 12.10 28.46
N LYS A 210 -22.81 13.41 28.31
CA LYS A 210 -21.85 14.47 28.68
C LYS A 210 -21.70 14.57 30.22
N LEU A 211 -22.80 14.46 30.98
CA LEU A 211 -22.78 14.49 32.44
C LEU A 211 -22.03 13.31 33.04
N ARG A 212 -22.28 12.07 32.60
CA ARG A 212 -21.50 10.89 33.03
C ARG A 212 -20.02 11.07 32.71
N LYS A 213 -19.68 11.59 31.53
CA LYS A 213 -18.30 11.92 31.15
C LYS A 213 -17.66 13.03 31.97
N LYS A 214 -18.43 14.00 32.51
CA LYS A 214 -17.94 14.97 33.50
C LYS A 214 -17.71 14.30 34.86
N LYS A 215 -18.65 13.48 35.33
CA LYS A 215 -18.55 12.74 36.60
C LYS A 215 -17.36 11.76 36.62
N SER A 216 -16.94 11.22 35.46
CA SER A 216 -15.72 10.41 35.34
C SER A 216 -14.41 11.20 35.27
N VAL A 217 -14.43 12.54 35.37
CA VAL A 217 -13.21 13.36 35.42
C VAL A 217 -12.73 13.47 36.87
N LYS A 218 -11.72 12.67 37.21
CA LYS A 218 -11.09 12.65 38.54
C LYS A 218 -10.35 13.97 38.79
N GLY A 219 -10.56 14.55 39.96
CA GLY A 219 -9.96 15.83 40.37
C GLY A 219 -10.27 17.02 39.45
N ASN A 220 -11.40 16.99 38.72
CA ASN A 220 -11.81 17.99 37.71
C ASN A 220 -10.84 18.21 36.53
N MET A 221 -9.69 17.53 36.49
CA MET A 221 -8.69 17.64 35.43
C MET A 221 -8.94 16.62 34.31
N THR A 222 -9.28 17.09 33.11
CA THR A 222 -9.46 16.19 31.96
C THR A 222 -8.12 15.60 31.51
N PRO A 223 -8.01 14.27 31.29
CA PRO A 223 -6.75 13.62 30.95
C PRO A 223 -6.35 13.93 29.50
N LEU A 224 -5.09 14.33 29.28
CA LEU A 224 -4.57 14.76 27.97
C LEU A 224 -4.32 13.55 27.06
N THR A 225 -5.37 13.21 26.31
CA THR A 225 -5.53 11.91 25.65
C THR A 225 -5.88 12.03 24.17
N GLY A 226 -5.75 10.93 23.42
CA GLY A 226 -6.08 10.88 22.00
C GLY A 226 -4.90 11.17 21.06
N ARG A 227 -5.18 11.80 19.91
CA ARG A 227 -4.22 11.98 18.80
C ARG A 227 -4.19 13.37 18.15
N ASN A 228 -4.93 14.33 18.70
CA ASN A 228 -5.08 15.68 18.14
C ASN A 228 -3.98 16.61 18.67
N TYR A 229 -2.73 16.37 18.26
CA TYR A 229 -1.56 17.00 18.88
C TYR A 229 -1.62 18.54 18.95
N LYS A 230 -2.30 19.24 18.03
CA LYS A 230 -2.55 20.69 18.13
C LYS A 230 -3.40 21.07 19.35
N GLN A 231 -4.49 20.33 19.59
CA GLN A 231 -5.39 20.52 20.74
C GLN A 231 -4.80 19.98 22.06
N LEU A 232 -3.85 19.04 22.01
CA LEU A 232 -3.12 18.64 23.21
C LEU A 232 -2.06 19.70 23.54
N LEU A 233 -1.36 20.23 22.54
CA LEU A 233 -0.31 21.23 22.73
C LEU A 233 -0.88 22.51 23.34
N SER A 234 -1.96 23.08 22.78
CA SER A 234 -2.60 24.26 23.41
C SER A 234 -3.02 23.96 24.85
N ARG A 235 -3.55 22.76 25.15
CA ARG A 235 -3.93 22.39 26.53
C ARG A 235 -2.75 22.20 27.50
N VAL A 236 -1.53 21.97 27.01
CA VAL A 236 -0.33 22.01 27.87
C VAL A 236 0.12 23.46 28.05
N GLU A 237 0.16 24.24 26.98
CA GLU A 237 0.53 25.66 27.00
C GLU A 237 -0.45 26.46 27.90
N GLU A 238 -1.76 26.28 27.72
CA GLU A 238 -2.86 26.75 28.59
C GLU A 238 -2.78 26.26 30.05
N ARG A 239 -2.04 25.19 30.35
CA ARG A 239 -1.82 24.69 31.72
C ARG A 239 -0.59 25.33 32.35
N LYS A 240 0.51 25.45 31.59
CA LYS A 240 1.70 26.17 32.02
C LYS A 240 1.40 27.63 32.32
N GLU A 241 0.74 28.33 31.38
CA GLU A 241 0.31 29.72 31.59
C GLU A 241 -0.51 29.89 32.87
N LYS A 242 -1.37 28.93 33.21
CA LYS A 242 -2.20 29.00 34.43
C LYS A 242 -1.40 28.70 35.70
N LEU A 243 -0.33 27.91 35.63
CA LEU A 243 0.59 27.71 36.74
C LEU A 243 1.54 28.90 36.91
N GLU A 244 2.02 29.48 35.82
CA GLU A 244 2.85 30.70 35.80
C GLU A 244 2.06 31.89 36.35
N LYS A 245 0.85 32.16 35.84
CA LYS A 245 -0.07 33.22 36.33
C LYS A 245 -0.62 32.99 37.75
N LEU A 246 -0.41 31.79 38.32
CA LEU A 246 -0.64 31.52 39.74
C LEU A 246 0.65 31.70 40.55
N ARG A 247 1.81 31.32 40.01
CA ARG A 247 3.12 31.45 40.67
C ARG A 247 3.53 32.92 40.83
N GLU A 248 3.22 33.76 39.84
CA GLU A 248 3.33 35.22 39.89
C GLU A 248 2.54 35.89 41.04
N LYS A 249 1.58 35.18 41.65
CA LYS A 249 0.69 35.70 42.69
C LYS A 249 0.85 34.99 44.04
N ASP A 250 0.97 33.66 43.99
CA ASP A 250 0.88 32.75 45.13
C ASP A 250 1.69 31.47 44.85
N GLU A 251 3.01 31.48 45.08
CA GLU A 251 3.86 30.31 44.83
C GLU A 251 3.37 29.04 45.56
N GLN A 252 2.81 29.18 46.77
CA GLN A 252 2.24 28.06 47.53
C GLN A 252 1.04 27.41 46.81
N LYS A 253 0.10 28.24 46.29
CA LYS A 253 -1.09 27.75 45.56
C LYS A 253 -0.68 27.15 44.20
N ALA A 254 0.35 27.69 43.56
CA ALA A 254 0.94 27.09 42.36
C ALA A 254 1.56 25.71 42.67
N CYS A 255 2.33 25.58 43.75
CA CYS A 255 2.91 24.31 44.20
C CYS A 255 1.86 23.27 44.55
N GLU A 256 0.75 23.66 45.18
CA GLU A 256 -0.41 22.80 45.40
C GLU A 256 -1.05 22.34 44.09
N MET A 257 -1.27 23.26 43.15
CA MET A 257 -1.87 22.94 41.85
C MET A 257 -0.98 22.00 41.04
N GLU A 258 0.34 22.18 41.07
CA GLU A 258 1.29 21.21 40.54
C GLU A 258 1.19 19.84 41.21
N LYS A 259 1.15 19.78 42.55
CA LYS A 259 0.96 18.50 43.29
C LYS A 259 -0.36 17.83 42.86
N LYS A 260 -1.46 18.58 42.78
CA LYS A 260 -2.80 18.10 42.35
C LYS A 260 -2.77 17.58 40.90
N ILE A 261 -2.08 18.26 39.98
CA ILE A 261 -1.89 17.81 38.59
C ILE A 261 -1.02 16.54 38.54
N LYS A 262 0.09 16.49 39.27
CA LYS A 262 0.99 15.32 39.33
C LYS A 262 0.25 14.08 39.87
N TRP A 263 -0.46 14.20 40.98
CA TRP A 263 -1.24 13.09 41.56
C TRP A 263 -2.40 12.62 40.68
N THR A 264 -3.19 13.53 40.10
CA THR A 264 -4.28 13.14 39.17
C THR A 264 -3.73 12.46 37.92
N ASN A 265 -2.59 12.93 37.39
CA ASN A 265 -1.90 12.26 36.27
C ASN A 265 -1.36 10.86 36.65
N LEU A 266 -0.86 10.66 37.87
CA LEU A 266 -0.45 9.34 38.37
C LEU A 266 -1.66 8.38 38.47
N LEU A 267 -2.77 8.84 39.03
CA LEU A 267 -3.99 8.04 39.20
C LEU A 267 -4.57 7.63 37.84
N TYR A 268 -4.63 8.55 36.87
CA TYR A 268 -5.02 8.22 35.50
C TYR A 268 -4.04 7.26 34.78
N LYS A 269 -2.73 7.35 35.05
CA LYS A 269 -1.75 6.37 34.54
C LYS A 269 -1.98 4.97 35.13
N ALA A 270 -2.33 4.88 36.42
CA ALA A 270 -2.69 3.62 37.08
C ALA A 270 -3.99 3.01 36.52
N GLU A 271 -4.96 3.84 36.12
CA GLU A 271 -6.16 3.44 35.34
C GLU A 271 -5.82 3.02 33.89
N GLY A 272 -4.55 3.02 33.49
CA GLY A 272 -4.10 2.66 32.14
C GLY A 272 -4.31 3.77 31.09
N ILE A 273 -4.73 4.97 31.48
CA ILE A 273 -5.01 6.08 30.57
C ILE A 273 -3.69 6.71 30.10
N LYS A 274 -3.45 6.63 28.78
CA LYS A 274 -2.21 7.07 28.13
C LYS A 274 -2.18 8.59 27.91
N ILE A 275 -1.94 9.31 29.01
CA ILE A 275 -1.66 10.75 29.11
C ILE A 275 -0.43 11.14 28.27
N LYS A 276 -0.42 12.37 27.74
CA LYS A 276 0.62 12.93 26.85
C LYS A 276 0.76 14.44 27.10
N ASP A 277 1.56 14.78 28.09
CA ASP A 277 1.74 16.16 28.55
C ASP A 277 3.07 16.76 28.05
N ASP A 278 3.94 15.94 27.44
CA ASP A 278 5.28 16.35 27.03
C ASP A 278 5.25 17.14 25.70
N GLU A 279 5.43 18.46 25.78
CA GLU A 279 5.33 19.38 24.63
C GLU A 279 6.23 18.99 23.46
N ASP A 280 7.49 18.61 23.71
CA ASP A 280 8.40 18.23 22.65
C ASP A 280 8.01 16.91 21.97
N MET A 281 7.42 15.97 22.72
CA MET A 281 6.85 14.76 22.11
C MET A 281 5.60 15.09 21.29
N LEU A 282 4.77 16.06 21.73
CA LEU A 282 3.62 16.55 20.97
C LEU A 282 4.06 17.29 19.70
N ARG A 283 4.98 18.26 19.80
CA ARG A 283 5.59 19.03 18.69
C ARG A 283 6.31 18.11 17.70
N ALA A 284 7.11 17.15 18.17
CA ALA A 284 7.74 16.14 17.31
C ALA A 284 6.71 15.21 16.66
N SER A 285 5.63 14.85 17.36
CA SER A 285 4.54 14.03 16.80
C SER A 285 3.69 14.79 15.76
N LEU A 286 3.58 16.10 15.91
CA LEU A 286 2.97 17.03 14.96
C LEU A 286 3.83 17.10 13.68
N LYS A 287 5.12 17.42 13.79
CA LYS A 287 6.10 17.39 12.68
C LYS A 287 6.13 16.01 11.97
N LYS A 288 6.05 14.90 12.73
CA LYS A 288 5.95 13.52 12.19
C LYS A 288 4.62 13.24 11.46
N LYS A 289 3.51 13.89 11.81
CA LYS A 289 2.26 13.86 11.02
C LYS A 289 2.44 14.65 9.72
N GLU A 290 2.89 15.89 9.80
CA GLU A 290 3.02 16.80 8.65
C GLU A 290 3.96 16.21 7.58
N LYS A 291 5.10 15.64 7.98
CA LYS A 291 5.99 14.90 7.06
C LYS A 291 5.27 13.77 6.30
N LYS A 292 4.37 13.01 6.95
CA LYS A 292 3.55 11.97 6.31
C LYS A 292 2.47 12.54 5.38
N HIS A 293 1.89 13.68 5.72
CA HIS A 293 0.93 14.37 4.85
C HIS A 293 1.63 14.96 3.61
N ALA A 294 2.79 15.60 3.76
CA ALA A 294 3.61 16.10 2.65
C ALA A 294 4.08 14.97 1.72
N GLN A 295 4.56 13.84 2.27
CA GLN A 295 4.88 12.63 1.49
C GLN A 295 3.66 12.12 0.70
N ARG A 296 2.48 12.10 1.32
CA ARG A 296 1.24 11.69 0.64
C ARG A 296 0.84 12.67 -0.47
N LYS A 297 0.98 13.99 -0.25
CA LYS A 297 0.74 15.02 -1.27
C LYS A 297 1.66 14.78 -2.47
N LYS A 298 2.98 14.75 -2.26
CA LYS A 298 3.97 14.54 -3.33
C LYS A 298 3.73 13.24 -4.12
N GLN A 299 3.37 12.14 -3.44
CA GLN A 299 3.02 10.89 -4.12
C GLN A 299 1.73 10.97 -4.97
N TRP A 300 0.78 11.84 -4.62
CA TRP A 300 -0.41 12.09 -5.43
C TRP A 300 -0.11 13.02 -6.60
N GLU A 301 0.63 14.09 -6.34
CA GLU A 301 1.16 15.05 -7.32
C GLU A 301 1.90 14.32 -8.45
N GLN A 302 2.87 13.45 -8.08
CA GLN A 302 3.60 12.57 -9.00
C GLN A 302 2.71 11.58 -9.79
N ARG A 303 1.58 11.14 -9.24
CA ARG A 303 0.62 10.28 -9.98
C ARG A 303 -0.16 11.09 -11.01
N SER A 304 -0.61 12.30 -10.68
CA SER A 304 -1.25 13.21 -11.64
C SER A 304 -0.30 13.65 -12.75
N GLU A 305 0.93 14.06 -12.40
CA GLU A 305 2.00 14.39 -13.35
C GLU A 305 2.24 13.22 -14.32
N HIS A 306 2.40 12.01 -13.81
CA HIS A 306 2.64 10.81 -14.62
C HIS A 306 1.47 10.44 -15.55
N VAL A 307 0.22 10.74 -15.17
CA VAL A 307 -0.95 10.56 -16.04
C VAL A 307 -0.96 11.61 -17.15
N ILE A 308 -0.70 12.89 -16.82
CA ILE A 308 -0.61 13.99 -17.79
C ILE A 308 0.53 13.74 -18.78
N GLU A 309 1.71 13.36 -18.29
CA GLU A 309 2.90 13.05 -19.10
C GLU A 309 2.64 11.86 -20.04
N LYS A 310 1.96 10.80 -19.56
CA LYS A 310 1.52 9.68 -20.41
C LYS A 310 0.52 10.11 -21.48
N MET A 311 -0.39 11.04 -21.17
CA MET A 311 -1.34 11.60 -22.14
C MET A 311 -0.62 12.44 -23.21
N GLN A 312 0.29 13.32 -22.80
CA GLN A 312 1.12 14.13 -23.69
C GLN A 312 1.98 13.23 -24.61
N LYS A 313 2.73 12.27 -24.05
CA LYS A 313 3.53 11.30 -24.83
C LYS A 313 2.70 10.54 -25.87
N ARG A 314 1.43 10.19 -25.58
CA ARG A 314 0.50 9.59 -26.56
C ARG A 314 0.12 10.58 -27.67
N GLN A 315 -0.25 11.82 -27.33
CA GLN A 315 -0.58 12.85 -28.32
C GLN A 315 0.62 13.23 -29.19
N ASP A 316 1.82 13.35 -28.61
CA ASP A 316 3.02 13.72 -29.37
C ASP A 316 3.52 12.57 -30.25
N LYS A 317 3.34 11.30 -29.84
CA LYS A 317 3.50 10.15 -30.75
C LYS A 317 2.50 10.22 -31.92
N ARG A 318 1.23 10.62 -31.68
CA ARG A 318 0.24 10.85 -32.74
C ARG A 318 0.65 11.99 -33.68
N LYS A 319 1.05 13.15 -33.14
CA LYS A 319 1.55 14.31 -33.94
C LYS A 319 2.74 13.91 -34.81
N LYS A 320 3.78 13.30 -34.22
CA LYS A 320 4.99 12.86 -34.94
C LYS A 320 4.67 11.83 -36.03
N ASN A 321 3.77 10.88 -35.77
CA ASN A 321 3.33 9.92 -36.80
C ASN A 321 2.53 10.58 -37.93
N ILE A 322 1.72 11.60 -37.64
CA ILE A 322 1.00 12.39 -38.66
C ILE A 322 1.98 13.24 -39.48
N GLN A 323 2.97 13.88 -38.84
CA GLN A 323 4.04 14.63 -39.51
C GLN A 323 4.84 13.72 -40.46
N LYS A 324 5.31 12.55 -39.99
CA LYS A 324 5.98 11.55 -40.85
C LYS A 324 5.11 11.10 -42.01
N ARG A 325 3.80 10.87 -41.80
CA ARG A 325 2.86 10.55 -42.90
C ARG A 325 2.67 11.69 -43.90
N LYS A 326 2.77 12.96 -43.47
CA LYS A 326 2.77 14.12 -44.39
C LYS A 326 4.09 14.21 -45.16
N GLN A 327 5.23 14.08 -44.48
CA GLN A 327 6.58 14.07 -45.06
C GLN A 327 6.73 13.00 -46.15
N VAL A 328 6.39 11.74 -45.85
CA VAL A 328 6.41 10.64 -46.83
C VAL A 328 5.45 10.86 -48.00
N ARG A 329 4.33 11.58 -47.82
CA ARG A 329 3.44 11.98 -48.93
C ARG A 329 4.05 13.09 -49.79
N THR A 330 4.80 14.02 -49.22
CA THR A 330 5.51 15.06 -49.99
C THR A 330 6.77 14.52 -50.68
N GLU A 331 7.54 13.65 -50.02
CA GLU A 331 8.68 12.93 -50.61
C GLU A 331 8.22 12.10 -51.82
N LYS A 332 7.21 11.24 -51.66
CA LYS A 332 6.63 10.47 -52.78
C LYS A 332 6.06 11.34 -53.92
N LYS A 333 5.72 12.62 -53.68
CA LYS A 333 5.39 13.58 -54.76
C LYS A 333 6.64 14.11 -55.45
N LYS A 334 7.68 14.49 -54.70
CA LYS A 334 8.99 14.92 -55.22
C LYS A 334 9.65 13.83 -56.06
N ASP A 335 9.68 12.60 -55.57
CA ASP A 335 10.32 11.47 -56.27
C ASP A 335 9.56 11.09 -57.54
N ARG A 336 8.22 11.24 -57.56
CA ARG A 336 7.41 11.13 -58.78
C ARG A 336 7.65 12.26 -59.78
N ALA A 337 8.08 13.44 -59.34
CA ALA A 337 8.46 14.53 -60.23
C ALA A 337 9.86 14.29 -60.83
N ARG A 338 10.84 13.91 -60.00
CA ARG A 338 12.20 13.51 -60.43
C ARG A 338 12.16 12.35 -61.44
N LYS A 339 11.37 11.30 -61.17
CA LYS A 339 11.15 10.18 -62.11
C LYS A 339 10.43 10.57 -63.42
N LYS A 340 9.94 11.82 -63.54
CA LYS A 340 9.40 12.40 -64.78
C LYS A 340 10.30 13.51 -65.33
N GLY A 341 11.60 13.51 -65.00
CA GLY A 341 12.58 14.49 -65.47
C GLY A 341 12.41 15.91 -64.90
N ARG A 342 11.49 16.14 -63.97
CA ARG A 342 11.24 17.48 -63.42
C ARG A 342 12.22 17.80 -62.31
N VAL A 343 13.16 18.71 -62.59
CA VAL A 343 14.08 19.29 -61.60
C VAL A 343 13.28 20.07 -60.55
N LEU A 344 13.64 19.92 -59.27
CA LEU A 344 13.00 20.63 -58.16
C LEU A 344 13.87 21.78 -57.65
N PRO A 345 13.30 22.86 -57.08
CA PRO A 345 14.07 23.95 -56.48
C PRO A 345 15.00 23.51 -55.33
N GLU A 346 14.74 22.37 -54.69
CA GLU A 346 15.63 21.77 -53.70
C GLU A 346 16.84 21.06 -54.31
N ASP A 347 16.74 20.61 -55.55
CA ASP A 347 17.83 19.94 -56.26
C ASP A 347 18.74 20.99 -56.92
N LEU A 348 18.19 22.09 -57.43
CA LEU A 348 18.97 23.29 -57.82
C LEU A 348 19.79 23.84 -56.65
N LYS A 349 19.18 23.96 -55.45
CA LYS A 349 19.87 24.40 -54.23
C LYS A 349 20.93 23.42 -53.69
N LYS A 350 21.01 22.21 -54.25
CA LYS A 350 22.07 21.21 -53.97
C LYS A 350 23.16 21.16 -55.04
N ALA A 351 22.94 21.80 -56.19
CA ALA A 351 23.92 21.93 -57.26
C ALA A 351 24.61 23.32 -57.25
N ALA A 352 24.15 24.22 -56.38
CA ALA A 352 24.73 25.54 -56.12
C ALA A 352 25.52 25.58 -54.78
N VAL A 353 25.90 24.41 -54.26
CA VAL A 353 26.71 24.16 -53.06
C VAL A 353 27.64 22.99 -53.38
#